data_AF-A0A2J5Q2J8-F1
#
_entry.id   AF-A0A2J5Q2J8-F1
#
_cell.length_a   1.000
_cell.length_b   1.000
_cell.length_c   1.000
_cell.angle_alpha   90.00
_cell.angle_beta   90.00
_cell.angle_gamma   90.00
#
_symmetry.space_group_name_H-M   'P 1'
#
loop_
_entity.id
_entity.type
_entity.pdbx_description
1 polymer ?
#
loop_
_entity_poly.entity_id
_entity_poly.type
_entity_poly.pdbx_seq_one_letter_code
_entity_poly.pdbx_strand_id
1 'polypeptide(L)'
;MKKYKILLKIIALFAMVIMLTYCRQSYYMARNAGRNVMTLYDHQHAVSALNANDLDAAQGYLTGEKYNNRYRPVGGAEPWGSLQYRAAKIVASAAANGQKVRDDARYLAWISLFEAEEGVPERPDIMLGYMHQAMALLLANPQLLDKIDSKNVRTLPSQFTLERYAVWQYLSDGGEIDWSKKAPAGEGYTIAGVSYQVWNIRLRKALWNRGDAFLTNIGKEQFIHDAIDYSQFPVIACTARRKGWHLTLPANYPEQNFRGGGRFDWASCRDVD
;
A
#
# COMPACT_ATOMS: atom_id res chain seq x y z
N MET A 1 67.41 0.58 13.88
CA MET A 1 66.41 1.68 13.75
C MET A 1 65.35 1.48 12.66
N LYS A 2 65.67 1.44 11.36
CA LYS A 2 64.66 1.53 10.26
C LYS A 2 63.44 0.57 10.40
N LYS A 3 63.66 -0.72 10.72
CA LYS A 3 62.58 -1.71 10.95
C LYS A 3 61.62 -1.32 12.09
N TYR A 4 62.13 -0.83 13.22
CA TYR A 4 61.30 -0.43 14.38
C TYR A 4 60.37 0.75 14.05
N LYS A 5 60.81 1.74 13.26
CA LYS A 5 59.94 2.85 12.80
C LYS A 5 58.81 2.38 11.88
N ILE A 6 58.98 1.27 11.16
CA ILE A 6 57.92 0.67 10.34
C ILE A 6 56.92 -0.06 11.25
N LEU A 7 57.39 -0.89 12.19
CA LEU A 7 56.54 -1.61 13.14
C LEU A 7 55.65 -0.67 13.97
N LEU A 8 56.23 0.42 14.50
CA LEU A 8 55.49 1.45 15.24
C LEU A 8 54.40 2.14 14.38
N LYS A 9 54.67 2.40 13.10
CA LYS A 9 53.65 2.94 12.19
C LYS A 9 52.50 1.96 11.95
N ILE A 10 52.78 0.67 11.82
CA ILE A 10 51.75 -0.37 11.64
C ILE A 10 50.87 -0.46 12.91
N ILE A 11 51.48 -0.51 14.10
CA ILE A 11 50.76 -0.55 15.37
C ILE A 11 49.88 0.70 15.55
N ALA A 12 50.39 1.89 15.25
CA ALA A 12 49.62 3.13 15.31
C ALA A 12 48.45 3.14 14.31
N LEU A 13 48.62 2.59 13.10
CA LEU A 13 47.56 2.48 12.11
C LEU A 13 46.45 1.53 12.58
N PHE A 14 46.82 0.37 13.13
CA PHE A 14 45.86 -0.58 13.71
C PHE A 14 45.09 0.04 14.89
N ALA A 15 45.77 0.71 15.82
CA ALA A 15 45.12 1.41 16.93
C ALA A 15 44.14 2.49 16.44
N MET A 16 44.50 3.27 15.41
CA MET A 16 43.62 4.25 14.79
C MET A 16 42.38 3.60 14.13
N VAL A 17 42.56 2.52 13.36
CA VAL A 17 41.45 1.78 12.73
C VAL A 17 40.49 1.19 13.78
N ILE A 18 41.03 0.63 14.87
CA ILE A 18 40.24 0.09 15.98
C ILE A 18 39.44 1.20 16.67
N MET A 19 40.08 2.33 17.01
CA MET A 19 39.40 3.49 17.62
C MET A 19 38.30 4.07 16.71
N LEU A 20 38.56 4.21 15.41
CA LEU A 20 37.57 4.69 14.44
C LEU A 20 36.39 3.72 14.30
N THR A 21 36.65 2.41 14.33
CA THR A 21 35.62 1.37 14.28
C THR A 21 34.73 1.41 15.51
N TYR A 22 35.31 1.44 16.72
CA TYR A 22 34.53 1.58 17.96
C TYR A 22 33.76 2.90 18.03
N CYS A 23 34.35 4.02 17.65
CA CYS A 23 33.67 5.32 17.62
C CYS A 23 32.46 5.29 16.67
N ARG A 24 32.62 4.74 15.46
CA ARG A 24 31.54 4.56 14.49
C ARG A 24 30.46 3.59 14.98
N GLN A 25 30.84 2.51 15.66
CA GLN A 25 29.91 1.53 16.22
C GLN A 25 29.10 2.14 17.37
N SER A 26 29.73 2.84 18.31
CA SER A 26 29.07 3.58 19.40
C SER A 26 28.13 4.67 18.87
N TYR A 27 28.53 5.40 17.82
CA TYR A 27 27.66 6.36 17.14
C TYR A 27 26.39 5.69 16.59
N TYR A 28 26.53 4.55 15.90
CA TYR A 28 25.36 3.81 15.41
C TYR A 28 24.50 3.24 16.55
N MET A 29 25.10 2.75 17.65
CA MET A 29 24.34 2.29 18.81
C MET A 29 23.52 3.44 19.43
N ALA A 30 24.13 4.59 19.70
CA ALA A 30 23.46 5.76 20.27
C ALA A 30 22.35 6.31 19.34
N ARG A 31 22.65 6.43 18.04
CA ARG A 31 21.67 6.84 17.02
C ARG A 31 20.48 5.88 16.92
N ASN A 32 20.74 4.57 16.97
CA ASN A 32 19.69 3.56 16.94
C ASN A 32 18.89 3.57 18.25
N ALA A 33 19.52 3.69 19.42
CA ALA A 33 18.84 3.81 20.71
C ALA A 33 17.87 5.02 20.72
N GLY A 34 18.32 6.19 20.27
CA GLY A 34 17.46 7.38 20.13
C GLY A 34 16.25 7.13 19.21
N ARG A 35 16.47 6.58 18.01
CA ARG A 35 15.36 6.21 17.10
C ARG A 35 14.42 5.16 17.70
N ASN A 36 14.94 4.21 18.45
CA ASN A 36 14.17 3.16 19.11
C ASN A 36 13.24 3.73 20.19
N VAL A 37 13.73 4.67 21.00
CA VAL A 37 12.92 5.38 22.01
C VAL A 37 11.84 6.23 21.34
N MET A 38 12.16 7.00 20.31
CA MET A 38 11.14 7.79 19.58
C MET A 38 10.09 6.89 18.89
N THR A 39 10.50 5.73 18.34
CA THR A 39 9.56 4.73 17.78
C THR A 39 8.58 4.23 18.85
N LEU A 40 9.07 3.91 20.06
CA LEU A 40 8.25 3.40 21.15
C LEU A 40 7.32 4.48 21.73
N TYR A 41 7.82 5.70 21.88
CA TYR A 41 7.05 6.86 22.32
C TYR A 41 5.88 7.17 21.38
N ASP A 42 6.17 7.33 20.08
CA ASP A 42 5.15 7.57 19.06
C ASP A 42 4.12 6.43 19.00
N HIS A 43 4.56 5.19 19.21
CA HIS A 43 3.68 4.02 19.23
C HIS A 43 2.71 4.05 20.42
N GLN A 44 3.23 4.24 21.64
CA GLN A 44 2.41 4.29 22.85
C GLN A 44 1.43 5.48 22.83
N HIS A 45 1.86 6.64 22.34
CA HIS A 45 0.97 7.80 22.22
C HIS A 45 -0.07 7.62 21.09
N ALA A 46 0.27 6.96 19.98
CA ALA A 46 -0.71 6.60 18.95
C ALA A 46 -1.74 5.59 19.47
N VAL A 47 -1.31 4.50 20.12
CA VAL A 47 -2.20 3.52 20.76
C VAL A 47 -3.16 4.22 21.74
N SER A 48 -2.64 5.08 22.61
CA SER A 48 -3.44 5.79 23.61
C SER A 48 -4.49 6.70 22.99
N ALA A 49 -4.11 7.56 22.04
CA ALA A 49 -5.03 8.50 21.42
C ALA A 49 -6.07 7.80 20.52
N LEU A 50 -5.67 6.74 19.79
CA LEU A 50 -6.59 5.93 18.99
C LEU A 50 -7.48 5.02 19.85
N ASN A 51 -7.12 4.71 21.10
CA ASN A 51 -8.02 4.08 22.08
C ASN A 51 -9.10 5.08 22.55
N ALA A 52 -8.76 6.37 22.65
CA ALA A 52 -9.69 7.44 23.02
C ALA A 52 -10.60 7.92 21.87
N ASN A 53 -10.47 7.35 20.66
CA ASN A 53 -11.12 7.81 19.42
C ASN A 53 -10.79 9.28 19.06
N ASP A 54 -9.60 9.76 19.42
CA ASP A 54 -9.15 11.13 19.10
C ASP A 54 -9.04 11.32 17.57
N LEU A 55 -9.93 12.14 17.02
CA LEU A 55 -10.00 12.48 15.61
C LEU A 55 -8.82 13.32 15.12
N ASP A 56 -8.23 14.17 15.96
CA ASP A 56 -7.06 14.98 15.59
C ASP A 56 -5.78 14.14 15.65
N ALA A 57 -5.69 13.17 16.56
CA ALA A 57 -4.66 12.12 16.51
C ALA A 57 -4.82 11.21 15.29
N ALA A 58 -6.04 10.77 14.97
CA ALA A 58 -6.31 9.88 13.85
C ALA A 58 -6.01 10.55 12.49
N GLN A 59 -6.42 11.81 12.30
CA GLN A 59 -6.06 12.58 11.10
C GLN A 59 -4.53 12.75 10.99
N GLY A 60 -3.87 13.23 12.06
CA GLY A 60 -2.42 13.44 12.07
C GLY A 60 -1.60 12.15 11.91
N TYR A 61 -2.11 11.00 12.38
CA TYR A 61 -1.51 9.70 12.15
C TYR A 61 -1.53 9.34 10.66
N LEU A 62 -2.68 9.50 9.98
CA LEU A 62 -2.81 9.18 8.56
C LEU A 62 -1.94 10.11 7.70
N THR A 63 -1.98 11.43 7.94
CA THR A 63 -1.24 12.44 7.17
C THR A 63 0.25 12.53 7.53
N GLY A 64 0.70 11.78 8.54
CA GLY A 64 2.11 11.73 8.95
C GLY A 64 2.61 12.96 9.71
N GLU A 65 1.73 13.90 10.04
CA GLU A 65 2.02 15.07 10.89
C GLU A 65 2.25 14.69 12.35
N LYS A 66 1.64 13.58 12.80
CA LYS A 66 1.86 12.98 14.12
C LYS A 66 2.41 11.58 13.98
N TYR A 67 3.16 11.15 14.99
CA TYR A 67 3.69 9.78 15.12
C TYR A 67 4.55 9.38 13.91
N ASN A 68 5.52 10.22 13.52
CA ASN A 68 6.30 10.02 12.30
C ASN A 68 7.45 8.99 12.44
N ASN A 69 7.79 8.55 13.65
CA ASN A 69 8.90 7.62 13.90
C ASN A 69 8.55 6.14 13.64
N ARG A 70 7.76 5.85 12.60
CA ARG A 70 7.22 4.51 12.25
C ARG A 70 8.23 3.59 11.56
N TYR A 71 9.50 3.66 11.96
CA TYR A 71 10.63 3.06 11.23
C TYR A 71 10.71 1.52 11.31
N ARG A 72 10.06 0.91 12.30
CA ARG A 72 10.17 -0.54 12.60
C ARG A 72 8.99 -1.02 13.45
N PRO A 73 8.68 -2.33 13.47
CA PRO A 73 7.75 -2.91 14.43
C PRO A 73 8.17 -2.68 15.89
N VAL A 74 7.18 -2.64 16.79
CA VAL A 74 7.38 -2.69 18.25
C VAL A 74 7.02 -4.10 18.72
N GLY A 75 7.99 -4.84 19.24
CA GLY A 75 7.79 -6.26 19.62
C GLY A 75 6.78 -6.40 20.76
N GLY A 76 5.83 -7.34 20.60
CA GLY A 76 4.77 -7.59 21.58
C GLY A 76 3.66 -6.53 21.62
N ALA A 77 3.62 -5.60 20.67
CA ALA A 77 2.64 -4.51 20.61
C ALA A 77 1.87 -4.48 19.27
N GLU A 78 0.78 -3.71 19.22
CA GLU A 78 -0.10 -3.62 18.04
C GLU A 78 0.67 -3.20 16.77
N PRO A 79 0.56 -3.90 15.63
CA PRO A 79 1.23 -3.49 14.39
C PRO A 79 0.79 -2.11 13.90
N TRP A 80 1.73 -1.31 13.35
CA TRP A 80 1.44 0.00 12.75
C TRP A 80 0.36 -0.04 11.65
N GLY A 81 0.15 -1.19 11.00
CA GLY A 81 -0.95 -1.39 10.04
C GLY A 81 -2.33 -1.43 10.71
N SER A 82 -2.45 -2.09 11.88
CA SER A 82 -3.69 -2.12 12.66
C SER A 82 -4.02 -0.73 13.22
N LEU A 83 -3.01 0.00 13.75
CA LEU A 83 -3.18 1.39 14.17
C LEU A 83 -3.63 2.30 13.02
N GLN A 84 -3.15 2.06 11.80
CA GLN A 84 -3.57 2.79 10.61
C GLN A 84 -5.01 2.49 10.20
N TYR A 85 -5.41 1.21 10.20
CA TYR A 85 -6.80 0.81 9.99
C TYR A 85 -7.73 1.44 11.03
N ARG A 86 -7.36 1.42 12.31
CA ARG A 86 -8.11 2.06 13.40
C ARG A 86 -8.24 3.58 13.21
N ALA A 87 -7.15 4.27 12.89
CA ALA A 87 -7.19 5.70 12.57
C ALA A 87 -8.12 5.98 11.38
N ALA A 88 -8.09 5.14 10.35
CA ALA A 88 -8.98 5.22 9.21
C ALA A 88 -10.46 4.98 9.58
N LYS A 89 -10.78 4.01 10.45
CA LYS A 89 -12.15 3.81 10.96
C LYS A 89 -12.65 5.03 11.74
N ILE A 90 -11.82 5.64 12.59
CA ILE A 90 -12.18 6.87 13.34
C ILE A 90 -12.50 8.02 12.38
N VAL A 91 -11.60 8.28 11.41
CA VAL A 91 -11.73 9.36 10.42
C VAL A 91 -12.93 9.14 9.49
N ALA A 92 -13.18 7.90 9.06
CA ALA A 92 -14.35 7.53 8.28
C ALA A 92 -15.67 7.71 9.07
N SER A 93 -15.69 7.30 10.34
CA SER A 93 -16.87 7.41 11.20
C SER A 93 -17.19 8.86 11.52
N ALA A 94 -16.19 9.69 11.79
CA ALA A 94 -16.35 11.13 11.98
C ALA A 94 -16.93 11.80 10.73
N ALA A 95 -16.41 11.48 9.54
CA ALA A 95 -16.92 12.02 8.29
C ALA A 95 -18.36 11.55 7.98
N ALA A 96 -18.70 10.29 8.28
CA ALA A 96 -20.06 9.77 8.15
C ALA A 96 -21.04 10.44 9.12
N ASN A 97 -20.59 10.78 10.32
CA ASN A 97 -21.34 11.52 11.33
C ASN A 97 -21.37 13.05 11.08
N GLY A 98 -21.00 13.51 9.89
CA GLY A 98 -21.04 14.93 9.50
C GLY A 98 -20.03 15.84 10.22
N GLN A 99 -19.05 15.29 10.93
CA GLN A 99 -18.01 16.07 11.59
C GLN A 99 -17.05 16.69 10.55
N LYS A 100 -16.47 17.84 10.87
CA LYS A 100 -15.48 18.49 9.99
C LYS A 100 -14.14 17.72 10.06
N VAL A 101 -13.89 16.93 9.03
CA VAL A 101 -12.64 16.17 8.83
C VAL A 101 -11.91 16.73 7.60
N ARG A 102 -10.58 16.80 7.65
CA ARG A 102 -9.74 17.25 6.53
C ARG A 102 -9.81 16.26 5.35
N ASP A 103 -9.90 16.76 4.13
CA ASP A 103 -10.06 15.91 2.95
C ASP A 103 -8.83 15.05 2.63
N ASP A 104 -7.63 15.47 3.03
CA ASP A 104 -6.40 14.68 2.89
C ASP A 104 -6.39 13.47 3.83
N ALA A 105 -6.78 13.67 5.09
CA ALA A 105 -6.98 12.60 6.05
C ALA A 105 -8.15 11.68 5.66
N ARG A 106 -9.27 12.23 5.14
CA ARG A 106 -10.39 11.43 4.60
C ARG A 106 -9.93 10.54 3.44
N TYR A 107 -9.18 11.11 2.50
CA TYR A 107 -8.61 10.36 1.38
C TYR A 107 -7.73 9.19 1.87
N LEU A 108 -6.76 9.46 2.75
CA LEU A 108 -5.86 8.45 3.28
C LEU A 108 -6.59 7.40 4.15
N ALA A 109 -7.68 7.77 4.82
CA ALA A 109 -8.55 6.82 5.51
C ALA A 109 -9.21 5.87 4.51
N TRP A 110 -9.83 6.38 3.46
CA TRP A 110 -10.49 5.54 2.45
C TRP A 110 -9.51 4.60 1.73
N ILE A 111 -8.31 5.06 1.37
CA ILE A 111 -7.23 4.18 0.84
C ILE A 111 -6.86 3.11 1.88
N SER A 112 -6.68 3.48 3.15
CA SER A 112 -6.32 2.53 4.21
C SER A 112 -7.41 1.49 4.52
N LEU A 113 -8.69 1.83 4.33
CA LEU A 113 -9.80 0.88 4.51
C LEU A 113 -9.96 -0.05 3.30
N PHE A 114 -9.67 0.43 2.08
CA PHE A 114 -9.54 -0.42 0.91
C PHE A 114 -8.37 -1.41 1.04
N GLU A 115 -7.22 -0.95 1.55
CA GLU A 115 -6.03 -1.77 1.74
C GLU A 115 -6.11 -2.74 2.93
N ALA A 116 -7.01 -2.51 3.88
CA ALA A 116 -7.35 -3.46 4.95
C ALA A 116 -8.33 -4.57 4.51
N GLU A 117 -8.79 -4.53 3.26
CA GLU A 117 -9.72 -5.49 2.65
C GLU A 117 -11.02 -5.75 3.46
N GLU A 118 -11.55 -4.68 4.07
CA GLU A 118 -12.79 -4.72 4.85
C GLU A 118 -14.02 -4.94 3.95
N GLY A 119 -14.28 -6.21 3.64
CA GLY A 119 -15.37 -6.65 2.77
C GLY A 119 -15.01 -7.81 1.86
N VAL A 120 -13.73 -8.16 1.68
CA VAL A 120 -13.36 -9.38 0.96
C VAL A 120 -13.70 -10.61 1.83
N PRO A 121 -14.38 -11.63 1.26
CA PRO A 121 -15.02 -11.71 -0.05
C PRO A 121 -16.54 -11.48 -0.07
N GLU A 122 -17.22 -11.34 1.08
CA GLU A 122 -18.69 -11.29 1.15
C GLU A 122 -19.28 -9.96 0.63
N ARG A 123 -18.62 -8.84 0.93
CA ARG A 123 -19.07 -7.45 0.72
C ARG A 123 -18.01 -6.55 0.05
N PRO A 124 -17.45 -6.92 -1.12
CA PRO A 124 -16.47 -6.09 -1.82
C PRO A 124 -17.05 -4.74 -2.32
N ASP A 125 -18.37 -4.60 -2.33
CA ASP A 125 -19.07 -3.33 -2.54
C ASP A 125 -18.67 -2.24 -1.52
N ILE A 126 -18.34 -2.63 -0.28
CA ILE A 126 -17.84 -1.73 0.76
C ILE A 126 -16.46 -1.17 0.36
N MET A 127 -15.56 -2.04 -0.11
CA MET A 127 -14.21 -1.68 -0.51
C MET A 127 -14.17 -0.85 -1.80
N LEU A 128 -14.96 -1.23 -2.81
CA LEU A 128 -15.16 -0.41 -4.01
C LEU A 128 -15.72 0.96 -3.63
N GLY A 129 -16.69 1.00 -2.71
CA GLY A 129 -17.23 2.23 -2.14
C GLY A 129 -16.16 3.11 -1.47
N TYR A 130 -15.21 2.54 -0.71
CA TYR A 130 -14.08 3.30 -0.16
C TYR A 130 -13.21 3.91 -1.26
N MET A 131 -12.87 3.15 -2.31
CA MET A 131 -12.15 3.72 -3.45
C MET A 131 -12.97 4.80 -4.18
N HIS A 132 -14.30 4.66 -4.32
CA HIS A 132 -15.15 5.71 -4.88
C HIS A 132 -15.08 7.00 -4.05
N GLN A 133 -15.12 6.92 -2.72
CA GLN A 133 -14.97 8.07 -1.84
C GLN A 133 -13.57 8.71 -1.94
N ALA A 134 -12.51 7.90 -2.00
CA ALA A 134 -11.15 8.38 -2.20
C ALA A 134 -11.01 9.12 -3.55
N MET A 135 -11.49 8.52 -4.64
CA MET A 135 -11.37 9.09 -5.97
C MET A 135 -12.27 10.32 -6.16
N ALA A 136 -13.44 10.39 -5.49
CA ALA A 136 -14.29 11.57 -5.49
C ALA A 136 -13.60 12.80 -4.86
N LEU A 137 -12.84 12.60 -3.78
CA LEU A 137 -12.04 13.68 -3.15
C LEU A 137 -10.95 14.20 -4.10
N LEU A 138 -10.21 13.30 -4.77
CA LEU A 138 -9.22 13.68 -5.78
C LEU A 138 -9.83 14.27 -7.06
N LEU A 139 -11.13 14.09 -7.31
CA LEU A 139 -11.82 14.70 -8.44
C LEU A 139 -12.40 16.08 -8.12
N ALA A 140 -12.81 16.31 -6.87
CA ALA A 140 -13.28 17.61 -6.40
C ALA A 140 -12.14 18.59 -6.15
N ASN A 141 -11.03 18.11 -5.56
CA ASN A 141 -9.79 18.84 -5.38
C ASN A 141 -8.65 17.97 -5.92
N PRO A 142 -8.05 18.27 -7.12
CA PRO A 142 -6.90 17.46 -7.74
C PRO A 142 -3.94 17.66 -7.08
N GLN A 143 -3.15 18.42 -6.23
CA GLN A 143 -3.16 19.46 -5.14
C GLN A 143 -3.70 19.17 -3.72
N LEU A 144 -4.45 18.08 -3.51
CA LEU A 144 -4.86 17.58 -2.19
C LEU A 144 -3.69 16.85 -1.52
N LEU A 145 -2.93 16.09 -2.32
CA LEU A 145 -1.80 15.28 -1.85
C LEU A 145 -0.45 16.01 -1.97
N ASP A 146 -0.38 17.15 -2.66
CA ASP A 146 0.89 17.86 -2.94
C ASP A 146 1.53 18.49 -1.69
N LYS A 147 0.80 18.55 -0.57
CA LYS A 147 1.31 19.03 0.73
C LYS A 147 1.72 17.89 1.67
N ILE A 148 1.54 16.63 1.26
CA ILE A 148 1.84 15.45 2.06
C ILE A 148 3.31 15.08 1.89
N ASP A 149 4.07 15.03 2.99
CA ASP A 149 5.42 14.44 2.96
C ASP A 149 5.32 12.91 2.86
N SER A 150 5.58 12.40 1.65
CA SER A 150 5.57 10.97 1.33
C SER A 150 6.62 10.14 2.07
N LYS A 151 7.53 10.77 2.84
CA LYS A 151 8.41 10.06 3.79
C LYS A 151 7.70 9.68 5.08
N ASN A 152 6.64 10.41 5.45
CA ASN A 152 5.94 10.26 6.73
C ASN A 152 4.57 9.57 6.57
N VAL A 153 3.97 9.62 5.38
CA VAL A 153 2.75 8.88 5.02
C VAL A 153 3.07 7.51 4.43
N ARG A 154 2.37 6.48 4.92
CA ARG A 154 2.63 5.08 4.59
C ARG A 154 1.80 4.56 3.40
N THR A 155 0.68 5.21 3.08
CA THR A 155 -0.34 4.70 2.15
C THR A 155 -0.84 5.76 1.17
N LEU A 156 0.08 6.26 0.35
CA LEU A 156 -0.27 6.64 -1.02
C LEU A 156 -0.54 5.34 -1.80
N PRO A 157 -1.58 5.25 -2.65
CA PRO A 157 -1.93 4.00 -3.32
C PRO A 157 -0.80 3.52 -4.23
N SER A 158 -0.43 2.24 -4.09
CA SER A 158 0.56 1.60 -4.95
C SER A 158 0.01 1.27 -6.34
N GLN A 159 0.89 0.89 -7.27
CA GLN A 159 0.47 0.34 -8.57
C GLN A 159 -0.51 -0.83 -8.38
N PHE A 160 -0.14 -1.82 -7.57
CA PHE A 160 -0.99 -2.98 -7.24
C PHE A 160 -2.31 -2.58 -6.58
N THR A 161 -2.33 -1.54 -5.73
CA THR A 161 -3.57 -1.02 -5.12
C THR A 161 -4.56 -0.57 -6.19
N LEU A 162 -4.07 0.05 -7.26
CA LEU A 162 -4.88 0.59 -8.36
C LEU A 162 -5.26 -0.49 -9.39
N GLU A 163 -4.37 -1.45 -9.66
CA GLU A 163 -4.64 -2.63 -10.50
C GLU A 163 -5.72 -3.51 -9.85
N ARG A 164 -5.59 -3.79 -8.54
CA ARG A 164 -6.59 -4.53 -7.75
C ARG A 164 -7.96 -3.84 -7.75
N TYR A 165 -7.99 -2.53 -7.47
CA TYR A 165 -9.23 -1.74 -7.54
C TYR A 165 -9.83 -1.78 -8.94
N ALA A 166 -9.01 -1.62 -9.98
CA ALA A 166 -9.44 -1.65 -11.36
C ALA A 166 -10.15 -2.97 -11.68
N VAL A 167 -9.46 -4.11 -11.54
CA VAL A 167 -10.00 -5.44 -11.89
C VAL A 167 -11.32 -5.73 -11.16
N TRP A 168 -11.39 -5.47 -9.84
CA TRP A 168 -12.63 -5.66 -9.08
C TRP A 168 -13.76 -4.74 -9.54
N GLN A 169 -13.50 -3.49 -9.91
CA GLN A 169 -14.55 -2.60 -10.41
C GLN A 169 -15.17 -3.12 -11.70
N TYR A 170 -14.37 -3.62 -12.64
CA TYR A 170 -14.87 -4.15 -13.91
C TYR A 170 -15.65 -5.46 -13.75
N LEU A 171 -15.16 -6.38 -12.91
CA LEU A 171 -15.91 -7.59 -12.56
C LEU A 171 -17.23 -7.24 -11.84
N SER A 172 -17.22 -6.24 -10.97
CA SER A 172 -18.43 -5.73 -10.30
C SER A 172 -19.39 -4.95 -11.22
N ASP A 173 -18.90 -4.39 -12.33
CA ASP A 173 -19.71 -3.76 -13.39
C ASP A 173 -20.34 -4.81 -14.34
N GLY A 174 -20.08 -6.10 -14.12
CA GLY A 174 -20.56 -7.20 -14.97
C GLY A 174 -19.62 -7.57 -16.13
N GLY A 175 -18.38 -7.10 -16.12
CA GLY A 175 -17.36 -7.43 -17.10
C GLY A 175 -16.87 -8.88 -17.02
N GLU A 176 -16.42 -9.41 -18.16
CA GLU A 176 -15.89 -10.77 -18.31
C GLU A 176 -14.36 -10.75 -18.44
N ILE A 177 -13.67 -11.64 -17.72
CA ILE A 177 -12.25 -11.97 -17.92
C ILE A 177 -12.16 -13.47 -18.20
N ASP A 178 -11.90 -13.85 -19.45
CA ASP A 178 -11.81 -15.26 -19.85
C ASP A 178 -10.42 -15.65 -20.33
N TRP A 179 -9.62 -16.21 -19.41
CA TRP A 179 -8.28 -16.71 -19.69
C TRP A 179 -8.23 -18.01 -20.51
N SER A 180 -9.37 -18.61 -20.86
CA SER A 180 -9.42 -19.72 -21.83
C SER A 180 -9.36 -19.24 -23.28
N LYS A 181 -9.77 -17.99 -23.55
CA LYS A 181 -9.70 -17.37 -24.87
C LYS A 181 -8.25 -16.93 -25.15
N LYS A 182 -7.72 -17.32 -26.32
CA LYS A 182 -6.44 -16.77 -26.81
C LYS A 182 -6.66 -15.37 -27.37
N ALA A 183 -5.74 -14.45 -27.08
CA ALA A 183 -5.68 -13.17 -27.80
C ALA A 183 -5.44 -13.42 -29.31
N PRO A 184 -6.02 -12.60 -30.21
CA PRO A 184 -5.71 -12.63 -31.64
C PRO A 184 -4.21 -12.42 -31.90
N ALA A 185 -3.69 -13.02 -32.97
CA ALA A 185 -2.28 -12.92 -33.30
C ALA A 185 -1.88 -11.47 -33.64
N GLY A 186 -1.09 -10.85 -32.76
CA GLY A 186 -0.68 -9.44 -32.87
C GLY A 186 -1.39 -8.50 -31.89
N GLU A 187 -2.44 -8.96 -31.18
CA GLU A 187 -3.06 -8.22 -30.08
C GLU A 187 -2.49 -8.68 -28.74
N GLY A 188 -2.09 -7.73 -27.89
CA GLY A 188 -1.98 -7.99 -26.45
C GLY A 188 -3.38 -8.18 -25.85
N TYR A 189 -3.51 -9.07 -24.87
CA TYR A 189 -4.77 -9.56 -24.28
C TYR A 189 -5.99 -8.64 -24.43
N THR A 190 -6.82 -8.94 -25.43
CA THR A 190 -8.00 -8.16 -25.80
C THR A 190 -9.05 -8.23 -24.69
N ILE A 191 -9.21 -7.14 -23.90
CA ILE A 191 -10.24 -7.08 -22.85
C ILE A 191 -11.62 -7.22 -23.48
N ALA A 192 -12.44 -8.12 -22.91
CA ALA A 192 -13.78 -8.42 -23.40
C ALA A 192 -14.68 -7.16 -23.43
N GLY A 193 -15.04 -6.73 -24.64
CA GLY A 193 -16.15 -5.79 -24.90
C GLY A 193 -16.00 -4.34 -24.44
N VAL A 194 -15.05 -3.99 -23.56
CA VAL A 194 -14.91 -2.63 -23.01
C VAL A 194 -13.54 -2.05 -23.33
N SER A 195 -13.52 -0.93 -24.08
CA SER A 195 -12.27 -0.34 -24.55
C SER A 195 -11.42 0.24 -23.41
N TYR A 196 -10.10 0.19 -23.60
CA TYR A 196 -9.10 0.84 -22.75
C TYR A 196 -9.45 2.32 -22.46
N GLN A 197 -10.16 3.01 -23.34
CA GLN A 197 -10.57 4.40 -23.15
C GLN A 197 -11.38 4.62 -21.86
N VAL A 198 -12.29 3.69 -21.49
CA VAL A 198 -13.09 3.78 -20.26
C VAL A 198 -12.21 3.61 -19.03
N TRP A 199 -11.34 2.61 -19.04
CA TRP A 199 -10.34 2.34 -18.01
C TRP A 199 -9.37 3.51 -17.81
N ASN A 200 -8.80 4.00 -18.91
CA ASN A 200 -7.88 5.12 -18.97
C ASN A 200 -8.53 6.40 -18.43
N ILE A 201 -9.81 6.66 -18.71
CA ILE A 201 -10.57 7.77 -18.12
C ILE A 201 -10.73 7.59 -16.61
N ARG A 202 -11.10 6.39 -16.13
CA ARG A 202 -11.23 6.09 -14.69
C ARG A 202 -9.89 6.24 -13.96
N LEU A 203 -8.79 5.76 -14.53
CA LEU A 203 -7.44 5.82 -13.95
C LEU A 203 -6.81 7.22 -14.02
N ARG A 204 -7.00 7.98 -15.11
CA ARG A 204 -6.59 9.41 -15.19
C ARG A 204 -7.29 10.27 -14.15
N LYS A 205 -8.57 9.97 -13.90
CA LYS A 205 -9.38 10.60 -12.86
C LYS A 205 -8.89 10.22 -11.46
N ALA A 206 -8.57 8.93 -11.24
CA ALA A 206 -7.96 8.44 -10.00
C ALA A 206 -6.57 9.07 -9.72
N LEU A 207 -5.82 9.43 -10.76
CA LEU A 207 -4.45 9.93 -10.67
C LEU A 207 -4.25 11.37 -11.21
N TRP A 208 -5.26 12.26 -11.15
CA TRP A 208 -5.14 13.72 -11.44
C TRP A 208 -4.34 14.06 -12.72
N ASN A 209 -4.55 13.37 -13.83
CA ASN A 209 -3.72 13.50 -15.05
C ASN A 209 -2.21 13.17 -14.88
N ARG A 210 -1.66 13.08 -13.66
CA ARG A 210 -0.42 12.34 -13.34
C ARG A 210 -0.56 10.85 -13.64
N GLY A 211 -1.78 10.37 -13.90
CA GLY A 211 -2.03 9.12 -14.61
C GLY A 211 -1.23 9.03 -15.92
N ASP A 212 -1.09 10.11 -16.71
CA ASP A 212 -0.16 10.07 -17.85
C ASP A 212 1.30 9.96 -17.41
N ALA A 213 1.76 10.72 -16.41
CA ALA A 213 3.15 10.63 -15.94
C ALA A 213 3.52 9.25 -15.36
N PHE A 214 2.58 8.64 -14.63
CA PHE A 214 2.67 7.28 -14.09
C PHE A 214 2.71 6.25 -15.24
N LEU A 215 1.78 6.35 -16.20
CA LEU A 215 1.75 5.52 -17.41
C LEU A 215 2.86 5.85 -18.42
N THR A 216 3.59 6.96 -18.28
CA THR A 216 4.81 7.27 -19.04
C THR A 216 6.01 6.48 -18.49
N ASN A 217 6.08 6.29 -17.17
CA ASN A 217 7.15 5.52 -16.53
C ASN A 217 6.97 4.00 -16.70
N ILE A 218 5.71 3.52 -16.66
CA ILE A 218 5.36 2.09 -16.75
C ILE A 218 5.07 1.67 -18.21
N GLY A 219 4.41 2.55 -18.97
CA GLY A 219 3.80 2.21 -20.25
C GLY A 219 2.28 2.04 -20.13
N LYS A 220 1.52 2.57 -21.09
CA LYS A 220 0.05 2.47 -21.13
C LYS A 220 -0.43 1.04 -21.29
N GLU A 221 0.17 0.33 -22.25
CA GLU A 221 -0.10 -1.08 -22.54
C GLU A 221 0.42 -1.99 -21.41
N GLN A 222 1.56 -1.65 -20.82
CA GLN A 222 2.13 -2.39 -19.69
C GLN A 222 1.22 -2.38 -18.46
N PHE A 223 0.65 -1.23 -18.06
CA PHE A 223 -0.32 -1.19 -16.96
C PHE A 223 -1.60 -1.99 -17.27
N ILE A 224 -2.06 -2.01 -18.53
CA ILE A 224 -3.20 -2.87 -18.93
C ILE A 224 -2.81 -4.33 -18.77
N HIS A 225 -1.65 -4.73 -19.29
CA HIS A 225 -1.12 -6.09 -19.21
C HIS A 225 -0.95 -6.55 -17.76
N ASP A 226 -0.34 -5.72 -16.91
CA ASP A 226 -0.10 -6.03 -15.50
C ASP A 226 -1.41 -6.05 -14.68
N ALA A 227 -2.37 -5.17 -14.96
CA ALA A 227 -3.70 -5.25 -14.36
C ALA A 227 -4.47 -6.51 -14.80
N ILE A 228 -4.37 -6.90 -16.08
CA ILE A 228 -4.95 -8.16 -16.59
C ILE A 228 -4.28 -9.33 -15.86
N ASP A 229 -2.95 -9.44 -15.87
CA ASP A 229 -2.20 -10.46 -15.12
C ASP A 229 -2.58 -10.48 -13.63
N TYR A 230 -2.83 -9.32 -13.02
CA TYR A 230 -3.24 -9.21 -11.62
C TYR A 230 -4.60 -9.88 -11.37
N SER A 231 -5.47 -10.03 -12.38
CA SER A 231 -6.71 -10.80 -12.25
C SER A 231 -6.48 -12.29 -11.91
N GLN A 232 -5.28 -12.82 -12.16
CA GLN A 232 -4.88 -14.17 -11.76
C GLN A 232 -4.40 -14.24 -10.30
N PHE A 233 -4.37 -13.15 -9.52
CA PHE A 233 -4.02 -13.24 -8.10
C PHE A 233 -5.13 -13.97 -7.32
N PRO A 234 -4.79 -14.87 -6.36
CA PRO A 234 -5.78 -15.65 -5.61
C PRO A 234 -6.88 -14.82 -4.95
N VAL A 235 -6.56 -13.63 -4.42
CA VAL A 235 -7.53 -12.71 -3.81
C VAL A 235 -8.59 -12.21 -4.81
N ILE A 236 -8.21 -11.96 -6.07
CA ILE A 236 -9.16 -11.61 -7.14
C ILE A 236 -10.01 -12.83 -7.49
N ALA A 237 -9.35 -13.95 -7.83
CA ALA A 237 -9.98 -15.17 -8.30
C ALA A 237 -10.98 -15.76 -7.29
N CYS A 238 -10.62 -15.78 -6.01
CA CYS A 238 -11.45 -16.26 -4.91
C CYS A 238 -12.66 -15.34 -4.68
N THR A 239 -12.46 -14.02 -4.70
CA THR A 239 -13.55 -13.04 -4.59
C THR A 239 -14.52 -13.16 -5.78
N ALA A 240 -14.01 -13.24 -7.01
CA ALA A 240 -14.83 -13.42 -8.22
C ALA A 240 -15.66 -14.71 -8.15
N ARG A 241 -15.03 -15.84 -7.81
CA ARG A 241 -15.68 -17.15 -7.60
C ARG A 241 -16.80 -17.08 -6.56
N ARG A 242 -16.63 -16.31 -5.47
CA ARG A 242 -17.66 -16.11 -4.42
C ARG A 242 -18.76 -15.12 -4.78
N LYS A 243 -18.48 -14.08 -5.56
CA LYS A 243 -19.50 -13.11 -6.01
C LYS A 243 -20.29 -13.60 -7.23
N GLY A 244 -19.83 -14.66 -7.91
CA GLY A 244 -20.39 -15.10 -9.19
C GLY A 244 -20.00 -14.18 -10.34
N TRP A 245 -18.89 -13.43 -10.21
CA TRP A 245 -18.37 -12.60 -11.29
C TRP A 245 -17.73 -13.45 -12.38
N HIS A 246 -17.79 -12.97 -13.63
CA HIS A 246 -17.33 -13.71 -14.80
C HIS A 246 -15.80 -13.67 -14.93
N LEU A 247 -15.11 -14.53 -14.18
CA LEU A 247 -13.67 -14.76 -14.28
C LEU A 247 -13.36 -16.24 -14.50
N THR A 248 -12.95 -16.59 -15.72
CA THR A 248 -12.43 -17.92 -16.07
C THR A 248 -10.91 -17.90 -15.94
N LEU A 249 -10.34 -18.85 -15.21
CA LEU A 249 -8.89 -18.99 -14.98
C LEU A 249 -8.23 -19.85 -16.07
N PRO A 250 -6.89 -19.77 -16.25
CA PRO A 250 -6.14 -20.72 -17.07
C PRO A 250 -6.38 -22.18 -16.63
N ALA A 251 -6.41 -23.11 -17.58
CA ALA A 251 -6.71 -24.53 -17.32
C ALA A 251 -5.71 -25.25 -16.38
N ASN A 252 -4.52 -24.67 -16.17
CA ASN A 252 -3.45 -25.14 -15.29
C ASN A 252 -3.13 -24.15 -14.16
N TYR A 253 -4.11 -23.34 -13.72
CA TYR A 253 -3.92 -22.28 -12.73
C TYR A 253 -3.40 -22.79 -11.36
N PRO A 254 -2.27 -22.26 -10.85
CA PRO A 254 -1.68 -22.70 -9.59
C PRO A 254 -2.32 -21.99 -8.39
N GLU A 255 -3.40 -22.56 -7.83
CA GLU A 255 -4.17 -21.99 -6.70
C GLU A 255 -3.36 -21.66 -5.42
N GLN A 256 -2.09 -22.08 -5.30
CA GLN A 256 -1.24 -21.82 -4.13
C GLN A 256 0.06 -21.04 -4.44
N ASN A 257 0.33 -20.65 -5.69
CA ASN A 257 1.59 -19.98 -6.04
C ASN A 257 1.48 -19.19 -7.34
N PHE A 258 0.76 -18.07 -7.32
CA PHE A 258 0.88 -17.07 -8.36
C PHE A 258 1.97 -16.05 -7.99
N ARG A 259 2.96 -15.89 -8.88
CA ARG A 259 4.08 -14.92 -8.80
C ARG A 259 4.81 -14.85 -7.43
N GLY A 260 4.94 -15.98 -6.74
CA GLY A 260 5.68 -16.05 -5.46
C GLY A 260 4.92 -15.53 -4.24
N GLY A 261 3.58 -15.48 -4.31
CA GLY A 261 2.74 -15.28 -3.14
C GLY A 261 2.95 -16.35 -2.06
N GLY A 262 2.54 -16.03 -0.83
CA GLY A 262 2.57 -16.96 0.30
C GLY A 262 1.47 -18.03 0.22
N ARG A 263 1.15 -18.64 1.35
CA ARG A 263 -0.04 -19.48 1.44
C ARG A 263 -1.29 -18.60 1.36
N PHE A 264 -2.35 -19.12 0.75
CA PHE A 264 -3.62 -18.40 0.58
C PHE A 264 -4.77 -19.31 0.98
N ASP A 265 -5.68 -18.78 1.81
CA ASP A 265 -6.88 -19.47 2.24
C ASP A 265 -8.07 -19.14 1.34
N TRP A 266 -8.48 -20.10 0.53
CA TRP A 266 -9.68 -20.01 -0.33
C TRP A 266 -11.01 -20.05 0.47
N ALA A 267 -10.98 -20.34 1.77
CA ALA A 267 -12.15 -20.29 2.66
C ALA A 267 -12.41 -18.90 3.28
N SER A 268 -11.43 -17.99 3.27
CA SER A 268 -11.58 -16.58 3.64
C SER A 268 -11.14 -15.59 2.55
N CYS A 269 -10.64 -16.09 1.42
CA CYS A 269 -10.04 -15.35 0.32
C CYS A 269 -8.91 -14.40 0.75
N ARG A 270 -8.01 -14.84 1.62
CA ARG A 270 -6.93 -14.03 2.19
C ARG A 270 -5.59 -14.77 2.21
N ASP A 271 -4.50 -14.01 2.15
CA ASP A 271 -3.16 -14.53 2.44
C ASP A 271 -3.08 -15.01 3.90
N VAL A 272 -2.28 -16.05 4.15
CA VAL A 272 -1.97 -16.57 5.49
C VAL A 272 -0.47 -16.82 5.65
N ASP A 273 0.06 -16.45 6.83
CA ASP A 273 1.47 -16.61 7.22
C ASP A 273 1.89 -18.09 7.45
#